data_AF-A0A9E2K9X6-F1
#
_entry.id   AF-A0A9E2K9X6-F1
#
_cell.length_a   1.000
_cell.length_b   1.000
_cell.length_c   1.000
_cell.angle_alpha   90.00
_cell.angle_beta   90.00
_cell.angle_gamma   90.00
#
_symmetry.space_group_name_H-M   'P 1'
#
loop_
_entity.id
_entity.type
_entity.pdbx_description
1 polymer ?
#
loop_
_entity_poly.entity_id
_entity_poly.type
_entity_poly.pdbx_seq_one_letter_code
_entity_poly.pdbx_strand_id
1 'polypeptide(L)'
;MLPFLLLIKIWQKFIAPGLAPRCKYYPSCSHYTFEAIKRYNIIGVFLGAWRVIRCNPFSHGGVDYVPETLKIGRISLGNNVLNKGVN
;
A
#
# COMPACT_ATOMS: atom_id res chain seq x y z
N MET A 1 -42.55 6.60 2.31
CA MET A 1 -41.30 7.23 2.81
C MET A 1 -40.16 6.23 3.13
N LEU A 2 -40.17 5.00 2.57
CA LEU A 2 -39.15 3.96 2.85
C LEU A 2 -38.38 3.35 1.64
N PRO A 3 -38.75 3.49 0.36
CA PRO A 3 -38.05 2.77 -0.71
C PRO A 3 -36.64 3.34 -0.99
N PHE A 4 -36.43 4.62 -0.70
CA PHE A 4 -35.15 5.31 -0.94
C PHE A 4 -34.02 4.78 -0.05
N LEU A 5 -34.32 4.45 1.22
CA LEU A 5 -33.34 3.88 2.16
C LEU A 5 -32.88 2.49 1.74
N LEU A 6 -33.75 1.73 1.05
CA LEU A 6 -33.44 0.37 0.59
C LEU A 6 -32.52 0.41 -0.63
N LEU A 7 -32.73 1.37 -1.55
CA LEU A 7 -31.79 1.68 -2.63
C LEU A 7 -30.42 2.09 -2.10
N ILE A 8 -30.37 2.98 -1.10
CA ILE A 8 -29.10 3.41 -0.49
C ILE A 8 -28.38 2.23 0.16
N LYS A 9 -29.09 1.35 0.88
CA LYS A 9 -28.47 0.17 1.49
C LYS A 9 -27.96 -0.84 0.47
N ILE A 10 -28.63 -1.00 -0.67
CA ILE A 10 -28.13 -1.82 -1.79
C ILE A 10 -26.88 -1.18 -2.37
N TRP A 11 -26.90 0.12 -2.63
CA TRP A 11 -25.74 0.87 -3.12
C TRP A 11 -24.57 0.77 -2.14
N GLN A 12 -24.80 0.96 -0.84
CA GLN A 12 -23.80 0.74 0.20
C GLN A 12 -23.34 -0.72 0.24
N LYS A 13 -24.20 -1.72 0.10
CA LYS A 13 -23.77 -3.13 0.18
C LYS A 13 -23.06 -3.63 -1.08
N PHE A 14 -23.32 -3.04 -2.24
CA PHE A 14 -22.64 -3.35 -3.50
C PHE A 14 -21.38 -2.51 -3.73
N ILE A 15 -21.33 -1.27 -3.22
CA ILE A 15 -20.18 -0.36 -3.37
C ILE A 15 -19.26 -0.32 -2.14
N ALA A 16 -19.77 -0.45 -0.91
CA ALA A 16 -18.93 -0.52 0.30
C ALA A 16 -17.97 -1.72 0.35
N PRO A 17 -18.23 -2.92 -0.24
CA PRO A 17 -17.18 -3.93 -0.34
C PRO A 17 -16.04 -3.52 -1.30
N GLY A 18 -16.25 -2.50 -2.16
CA GLY A 18 -15.22 -1.88 -2.98
C GLY A 18 -14.51 -0.68 -2.33
N LEU A 19 -15.06 -0.12 -1.23
CA LEU A 19 -14.53 1.08 -0.56
C LEU A 19 -14.01 0.86 0.87
N ALA A 20 -13.95 -0.37 1.38
CA ALA A 20 -13.18 -0.65 2.57
C ALA A 20 -11.70 -0.86 2.17
N PRO A 21 -10.73 -0.02 2.61
CA PRO A 21 -9.30 -0.26 2.40
C PRO A 21 -8.85 -1.38 3.33
N ARG A 22 -9.36 -2.59 3.11
CA ARG A 22 -8.85 -3.80 3.73
C ARG A 22 -7.60 -4.14 2.93
N CYS A 23 -6.44 -3.71 3.43
CA CYS A 23 -5.18 -4.16 2.86
C CYS A 23 -5.20 -5.69 2.82
N LYS A 24 -5.32 -6.23 1.62
CA LYS A 24 -5.30 -7.68 1.38
C LYS A 24 -3.92 -8.28 1.65
N TYR A 25 -2.95 -7.39 1.80
CA TYR A 25 -1.59 -7.74 2.14
C TYR A 25 -1.29 -7.45 3.60
N TYR A 26 -0.57 -8.37 4.23
CA TYR A 26 0.02 -8.19 5.55
C TYR A 26 1.53 -7.91 5.41
N PRO A 27 2.11 -6.93 6.11
CA PRO A 27 1.46 -5.89 6.93
C PRO A 27 0.65 -4.91 6.07
N SER A 28 -0.21 -4.12 6.72
CA SER A 28 -1.09 -3.18 6.02
C SER A 28 -0.29 -2.24 5.09
N CYS A 29 -0.91 -1.79 4.00
CA CYS A 29 -0.30 -0.90 3.02
C CYS A 29 0.25 0.38 3.66
N SER A 30 -0.42 0.92 4.70
CA SER A 30 0.08 2.06 5.48
C SER A 30 1.34 1.70 6.27
N HIS A 31 1.36 0.53 6.92
CA HIS A 31 2.51 0.05 7.68
C HIS A 31 3.70 -0.31 6.77
N TYR A 32 3.44 -0.91 5.61
CA TYR A 32 4.43 -1.16 4.57
C TYR A 32 5.03 0.16 4.07
N THR A 33 4.17 1.16 3.79
CA THR A 33 4.62 2.47 3.33
C THR A 33 5.45 3.18 4.39
N PHE A 34 5.05 3.10 5.67
CA PHE A 34 5.81 3.67 6.78
C PHE A 34 7.21 3.03 6.91
N GLU A 35 7.30 1.71 6.92
CA GLU A 35 8.58 0.98 6.95
C GLU A 35 9.44 1.28 5.71
N ALA A 36 8.83 1.37 4.54
CA ALA A 36 9.52 1.67 3.29
C ALA A 36 10.06 3.10 3.28
N ILE A 37 9.31 4.09 3.77
CA ILE A 37 9.77 5.48 3.91
C ILE A 37 10.91 5.57 4.92
N LYS A 38 10.78 4.89 6.06
CA LYS A 38 11.82 4.86 7.10
C LYS A 38 13.17 4.32 6.58
N ARG A 39 13.14 3.38 5.63
CA ARG A 39 14.34 2.75 5.07
C ARG A 39 14.85 3.41 3.78
N TYR A 40 13.94 3.87 2.92
CA TYR A 40 14.23 4.29 1.54
C TYR A 40 13.77 5.72 1.21
N ASN A 41 13.28 6.51 2.18
CA ASN A 41 12.75 7.86 2.01
C ASN A 41 11.71 7.96 0.87
N ILE A 42 11.98 8.79 -0.14
CA ILE A 42 11.09 9.07 -1.28
C ILE A 42 10.81 7.80 -2.11
N ILE A 43 11.79 6.90 -2.22
CA ILE A 43 11.61 5.64 -2.96
C ILE A 43 10.59 4.75 -2.24
N GLY A 44 10.52 4.82 -0.91
CA GLY A 44 9.53 4.10 -0.10
C GLY A 44 8.09 4.53 -0.38
N VAL A 45 7.87 5.82 -0.66
CA VAL A 45 6.55 6.36 -1.06
C VAL A 45 6.10 5.74 -2.38
N PHE A 46 7.00 5.68 -3.37
CA PHE A 46 6.69 5.09 -4.67
C PHE A 46 6.37 3.59 -4.55
N LEU A 47 7.12 2.86 -3.72
CA LEU A 47 6.87 1.44 -3.45
C LEU A 47 5.51 1.21 -2.77
N GLY A 48 5.17 2.03 -1.78
CA GLY A 48 3.87 1.99 -1.10
C GLY A 48 2.71 2.34 -2.02
N ALA A 49 2.83 3.43 -2.78
CA ALA A 49 1.82 3.89 -3.74
C ALA A 49 1.56 2.84 -4.83
N TRP A 50 2.62 2.24 -5.39
CA TRP A 50 2.50 1.16 -6.37
C TRP A 50 1.76 -0.06 -5.80
N ARG A 51 1.93 -0.35 -4.50
CA ARG A 51 1.21 -1.42 -3.80
C ARG A 51 -0.26 -1.09 -3.57
N VAL A 52 -0.59 0.17 -3.26
CA VAL A 52 -1.97 0.65 -3.10
C VAL A 52 -2.73 0.55 -4.41
N ILE A 53 -2.12 0.96 -5.52
CA ILE A 53 -2.72 0.85 -6.87
C ILE A 53 -3.02 -0.60 -7.24
N ARG A 54 -2.14 -1.55 -6.83
CA ARG A 54 -2.35 -3.00 -7.04
C ARG A 54 -3.29 -3.64 -6.03
N CYS A 55 -3.72 -2.92 -4.98
CA CYS A 55 -4.63 -3.42 -3.96
C CYS A 55 -6.08 -3.38 -4.44
N ASN A 56 -6.36 -4.16 -5.49
CA ASN A 56 -7.66 -4.36 -6.13
C ASN A 56 -8.35 -5.62 -5.55
N PRO A 57 -9.70 -5.67 -5.41
CA PRO A 57 -10.44 -6.87 -4.98
C PRO A 57 -10.11 -8.17 -5.73
N PHE A 58 -9.67 -8.10 -6.99
CA PHE A 58 -9.24 -9.25 -7.80
C PHE A 58 -7.78 -9.68 -7.55
N SER A 59 -6.99 -8.93 -6.77
CA SER A 59 -5.65 -9.37 -6.39
C SER A 59 -5.73 -10.51 -5.37
N HIS A 60 -4.85 -11.51 -5.42
CA HIS A 60 -4.89 -12.68 -4.52
C HIS A 60 -4.47 -12.39 -3.06
N GLY A 61 -3.95 -11.19 -2.76
CA GLY A 61 -3.47 -10.87 -1.41
C GLY A 61 -2.23 -11.69 -1.04
N GLY A 62 -1.70 -11.50 0.16
CA GLY A 62 -0.53 -12.25 0.62
C GLY A 62 0.26 -11.56 1.74
N VAL A 63 1.35 -12.19 2.16
CA VAL A 63 2.28 -11.60 3.13
C VAL A 63 3.49 -11.07 2.36
N ASP A 64 3.75 -9.77 2.47
CA ASP A 64 4.86 -9.14 1.75
C ASP A 64 5.46 -8.02 2.62
N TYR A 65 6.61 -8.33 3.20
CA TYR A 65 7.38 -7.42 4.04
C TYR A 65 8.32 -6.56 3.21
N VAL A 66 8.65 -5.38 3.72
CA VAL A 66 9.66 -4.51 3.11
C VAL A 66 11.02 -5.22 3.19
N PRO A 67 11.68 -5.52 2.06
CA PRO A 67 13.00 -6.15 2.09
C PRO A 67 14.03 -5.20 2.70
N GLU A 68 15.06 -5.75 3.36
CA GLU A 68 16.14 -4.97 3.97
C GLU A 68 17.10 -4.34 2.94
N THR A 69 17.18 -4.93 1.75
CA THR A 69 17.95 -4.42 0.62
C THR A 69 17.08 -4.39 -0.62
N LEU A 70 16.93 -3.21 -1.22
CA LEU A 70 16.16 -3.02 -2.44
C LEU A 70 17.12 -2.98 -3.64
N LYS A 71 17.08 -4.02 -4.48
CA LYS A 71 17.87 -4.09 -5.72
C LYS A 71 17.00 -3.59 -6.89
N ILE A 72 17.24 -2.37 -7.36
CA ILE A 72 16.69 -1.88 -8.64
C ILE A 72 17.81 -1.92 -9.69
N GLY A 73 17.74 -2.88 -10.61
CA GLY A 73 18.73 -3.01 -11.68
C GLY A 73 20.15 -3.21 -11.14
N ARG A 74 21.06 -2.26 -11.43
CA ARG A 74 22.45 -2.25 -10.92
C ARG A 74 22.63 -1.54 -9.57
N ILE A 75 21.58 -0.92 -9.03
CA ILE A 75 21.66 -0.08 -7.83
C ILE A 75 21.10 -0.87 -6.64
N SER A 76 21.94 -1.08 -5.63
CA SER A 76 21.55 -1.68 -4.35
C SER A 76 21.33 -0.57 -3.34
N LEU A 77 20.06 -0.26 -3.05
CA LEU A 77 19.66 0.62 -1.95
C LEU A 77 19.66 -0.21 -0.67
N GLY A 78 20.72 -0.06 0.13
CA GLY A 78 20.78 -0.49 1.52
C GLY A 78 20.86 0.74 2.44
N ASN A 79 20.59 0.57 3.73
CA ASN A 79 20.47 1.57 4.81
C ASN A 79 21.59 2.65 4.93
N ASN A 80 22.58 2.67 4.04
CA ASN A 80 23.66 3.66 3.96
C ASN A 80 23.34 4.92 3.15
N VAL A 81 22.16 5.05 2.54
CA VAL A 81 21.78 6.26 1.76
C VAL A 81 21.44 7.46 2.64
N LEU A 82 21.22 7.28 3.95
CA LEU A 82 21.01 8.39 4.89
C LEU A 82 22.25 9.24 5.18
N ASN A 83 23.46 8.86 4.71
CA ASN A 83 24.70 9.62 4.96
C ASN A 83 25.29 10.30 3.71
N LYS A 84 24.58 10.33 2.57
CA LYS A 84 25.13 10.87 1.31
C LYS A 84 24.37 12.07 0.71
N GLY A 85 23.41 12.64 1.43
CA GLY A 85 22.55 13.71 0.92
C GLY A 85 22.49 14.99 1.77
N VAL A 86 23.35 15.12 2.78
CA VAL A 86 23.55 16.36 3.54
C VAL A 86 25.05 16.56 3.74
N ASN A 87 25.73 17.00 2.68
CA ASN A 87 26.88 17.87 2.81
C ASN A 87 26.74 18.96 1.74
#